data_AF-A0A0E2NV08-F1
#
_entry.id   AF-A0A0E2NV08-F1
#
_cell.length_a   1.000
_cell.length_b   1.000
_cell.length_c   1.000
_cell.angle_alpha   90.00
_cell.angle_beta   90.00
_cell.angle_gamma   90.00
#
_symmetry.space_group_name_H-M   'P 1'
#
loop_
_entity.id
_entity.type
_entity.pdbx_description
1 polymer ?
#
loop_
_entity_poly.entity_id
_entity_poly.type
_entity_poly.pdbx_seq_one_letter_code
_entity_poly.pdbx_strand_id
1 'polypeptide(L)'
;MMMNAAKAGASSWKSDMTLALLAMLVVLAVNAATGFRELSNAGGDNDSLLRLVEVRDMLAGQGWFDLHQYRMGPEGGFVMHWSRLVDAPLAAIILAASALTGSMAMAEAIAQVLWPSLLFCLAVFFTARAARSFAGVGAVLPAIVIGAAALHFIGIFLPGALDHHNVQLTLTMASLSLLLEAPARRWAALISGLCAALTLAVGMETAPYVATIGACIALLFVVDPGGEHRIARDFGLGFAGVSALVFVSTIPPSAWGQAQCDAFSAVQFVVAAIAGLGLAAVTSLKVSNGTAGRRLISLGLLALVLGAVVAALFPQCLAAPYANLDPRLKELWLDHIDEAQSLFSIAASEPASLAARYVTPLVAIALMALRLRGPWRRQDSLVGALLVGAFIVSAWQVRGSTFSIAFAVIPLSAWIASWRERARISPARSVSLRMAAVWVVSVNAVWAGAAAATSSVFEANKVSVEAQDTDSDPSCERKASFAALARLPHTTVLAISNLGSPILAYSGHRVFAGPYHRNIAGDLLALDAFLGSADQARTIAAAHHVGLMALCRGSAESKMLAAKAPQGFLARLMQGSVPDWLEPVAETRGTPVELYRVR
;
A
#
# COMPACT_ATOMS: atom_id res chain seq x y z
N MET A 1 -0.47 24.45 -36.77
CA MET A 1 0.52 23.72 -35.94
C MET A 1 -0.08 23.14 -34.64
N MET A 2 -0.86 23.90 -33.85
CA MET A 2 -1.54 23.38 -32.64
C MET A 2 -2.51 22.20 -32.90
N MET A 3 -3.28 22.23 -33.99
CA MET A 3 -4.19 21.12 -34.36
C MET A 3 -3.46 19.80 -34.68
N ASN A 4 -2.26 19.86 -35.28
CA ASN A 4 -1.45 18.67 -35.58
C ASN A 4 -0.75 18.12 -34.33
N ALA A 5 -0.30 18.98 -33.42
CA ALA A 5 0.26 18.57 -32.13
C ALA A 5 -0.81 17.95 -31.21
N ALA A 6 -2.04 18.48 -31.22
CA ALA A 6 -3.18 17.92 -30.49
C ALA A 6 -3.61 16.55 -31.04
N LYS A 7 -3.65 16.38 -32.37
CA LYS A 7 -3.93 15.07 -33.01
C LYS A 7 -2.83 14.04 -32.73
N ALA A 8 -1.55 14.42 -32.77
CA ALA A 8 -0.44 13.55 -32.41
C ALA A 8 -0.43 13.17 -30.92
N GLY A 9 -0.74 14.14 -30.03
CA GLY A 9 -0.91 13.91 -28.60
C GLY A 9 -2.08 12.98 -28.26
N ALA A 10 -3.23 13.16 -28.90
CA ALA A 10 -4.40 12.31 -28.71
C ALA A 10 -4.19 10.88 -29.24
N SER A 11 -3.47 10.72 -30.36
CA SER A 11 -3.07 9.42 -30.90
C SER A 11 -2.14 8.67 -29.93
N SER A 12 -1.19 9.38 -29.29
CA SER A 12 -0.25 8.77 -28.34
C SER A 12 -0.90 8.27 -27.05
N TRP A 13 -1.88 9.01 -26.49
CA TRP A 13 -2.60 8.60 -25.28
C TRP A 13 -3.42 7.33 -25.51
N LYS A 14 -4.14 7.27 -26.65
CA LYS A 14 -4.91 6.09 -27.02
C LYS A 14 -4.02 4.85 -27.14
N SER A 15 -2.86 4.98 -27.80
CA SER A 15 -1.90 3.88 -27.91
C SER A 15 -1.36 3.43 -26.55
N ASP A 16 -0.97 4.37 -25.68
CA ASP A 16 -0.44 4.04 -24.34
C ASP A 16 -1.52 3.33 -23.49
N MET A 17 -2.77 3.80 -23.56
CA MET A 17 -3.92 3.17 -22.89
C MET A 17 -4.23 1.79 -23.45
N THR A 18 -4.21 1.61 -24.78
CA THR A 18 -4.42 0.28 -25.38
C THR A 18 -3.37 -0.72 -24.93
N LEU A 19 -2.09 -0.32 -24.86
CA LEU A 19 -1.03 -1.20 -24.37
C LEU A 19 -1.19 -1.55 -22.88
N ALA A 20 -1.58 -0.58 -22.05
CA ALA A 20 -1.87 -0.83 -20.64
C ALA A 20 -3.06 -1.77 -20.45
N LEU A 21 -4.11 -1.59 -21.24
CA LEU A 21 -5.28 -2.47 -21.25
C LEU A 21 -4.92 -3.89 -21.70
N LEU A 22 -4.07 -4.04 -22.72
CA LEU A 22 -3.56 -5.36 -23.13
C LEU A 22 -2.76 -6.02 -22.01
N ALA A 23 -1.89 -5.27 -21.31
CA ALA A 23 -1.14 -5.80 -20.17
C ALA A 23 -2.08 -6.23 -19.03
N MET A 24 -3.09 -5.42 -18.71
CA MET A 24 -4.14 -5.78 -17.75
C MET A 24 -4.87 -7.05 -18.16
N LEU A 25 -5.30 -7.18 -19.42
CA LEU A 25 -5.99 -8.37 -19.92
C LEU A 25 -5.11 -9.63 -19.86
N VAL A 26 -3.80 -9.51 -20.12
CA VAL A 26 -2.86 -10.63 -19.96
C VAL A 26 -2.78 -11.06 -18.49
N VAL A 27 -2.60 -10.12 -17.57
CA VAL A 27 -2.56 -10.44 -16.13
C VAL A 27 -3.90 -11.03 -15.66
N LEU A 28 -5.02 -10.48 -16.12
CA LEU A 28 -6.34 -11.00 -15.80
C LEU A 28 -6.52 -12.43 -16.35
N ALA A 29 -6.05 -12.71 -17.56
CA ALA A 29 -6.09 -14.05 -18.14
C ALA A 29 -5.23 -15.05 -17.36
N VAL A 30 -4.06 -14.63 -16.84
CA VAL A 30 -3.22 -15.46 -15.95
C VAL A 30 -3.95 -15.78 -14.64
N ASN A 31 -4.56 -14.78 -14.00
CA ASN A 31 -5.35 -14.98 -12.78
C ASN A 31 -6.58 -15.87 -13.05
N ALA A 32 -7.28 -15.66 -14.17
CA ALA A 32 -8.41 -16.49 -14.56
C ALA A 32 -7.99 -17.95 -14.83
N ALA A 33 -6.87 -18.17 -15.52
CA ALA A 33 -6.34 -19.50 -15.82
C ALA A 33 -5.90 -20.26 -14.55
N THR A 34 -5.55 -19.55 -13.48
CA THR A 34 -5.20 -20.13 -12.18
C THR A 34 -6.40 -20.23 -11.23
N GLY A 35 -7.58 -19.75 -11.64
CA GLY A 35 -8.83 -19.85 -10.89
C GLY A 35 -9.08 -18.73 -9.88
N PHE A 36 -8.40 -17.58 -10.00
CA PHE A 36 -8.49 -16.46 -9.05
C PHE A 36 -8.25 -16.92 -7.60
N ARG A 37 -7.11 -17.60 -7.38
CA ARG A 37 -6.80 -18.30 -6.12
C ARG A 37 -6.93 -17.40 -4.90
N GLU A 38 -6.57 -16.14 -5.06
CA GLU A 38 -6.55 -15.10 -4.04
C GLU A 38 -7.95 -14.83 -3.45
N LEU A 39 -9.03 -15.06 -4.22
CA LEU A 39 -10.40 -14.93 -3.72
C LEU A 39 -10.80 -16.05 -2.73
N SER A 40 -10.12 -17.19 -2.81
CA SER A 40 -10.31 -18.33 -1.89
C SER A 40 -9.30 -18.37 -0.77
N ASN A 41 -8.15 -17.72 -0.97
CA ASN A 41 -7.06 -17.62 -0.02
C ASN A 41 -6.43 -16.22 -0.08
N ALA A 42 -6.69 -15.40 0.93
CA ALA A 42 -6.17 -14.05 0.99
C ALA A 42 -4.65 -13.99 1.29
N GLY A 43 -4.00 -15.13 1.57
CA GLY A 43 -2.56 -15.19 1.79
C GLY A 43 -2.08 -14.37 2.99
N GLY A 44 -2.92 -14.27 4.03
CA GLY A 44 -2.63 -13.47 5.22
C GLY A 44 -2.92 -11.96 5.11
N ASP A 45 -3.48 -11.49 3.98
CA ASP A 45 -3.87 -10.09 3.78
C ASP A 45 -5.08 -9.68 4.65
N ASN A 46 -4.77 -9.32 5.90
CA ASN A 46 -5.76 -8.86 6.87
C ASN A 46 -6.41 -7.54 6.44
N ASP A 47 -5.66 -6.67 5.76
CA ASP A 47 -6.11 -5.32 5.43
C ASP A 47 -7.18 -5.34 4.34
N SER A 48 -6.98 -6.12 3.27
CA SER A 48 -7.99 -6.29 2.24
C SER A 48 -9.26 -6.98 2.76
N LEU A 49 -9.12 -7.96 3.66
CA LEU A 49 -10.27 -8.64 4.26
C LEU A 49 -11.07 -7.71 5.18
N LEU A 50 -10.40 -6.94 6.02
CA LEU A 50 -11.08 -5.97 6.86
C LEU A 50 -11.71 -4.84 6.02
N ARG A 51 -11.05 -4.41 4.94
CA ARG A 51 -11.62 -3.42 4.01
C ARG A 51 -12.94 -3.93 3.43
N LEU A 52 -12.99 -5.20 3.05
CA LEU A 52 -14.22 -5.84 2.58
C LEU A 52 -15.31 -5.82 3.67
N VAL A 53 -14.94 -6.04 4.93
CA VAL A 53 -15.87 -5.93 6.07
C VAL A 53 -16.39 -4.49 6.20
N GLU A 54 -15.53 -3.47 6.18
CA GLU A 54 -15.98 -2.07 6.29
C GLU A 54 -16.90 -1.64 5.14
N VAL A 55 -16.64 -2.13 3.93
CA VAL A 55 -17.51 -1.90 2.76
C VAL A 55 -18.86 -2.59 2.96
N ARG A 56 -18.88 -3.82 3.47
CA ARG A 56 -20.13 -4.53 3.81
C ARG A 56 -20.91 -3.80 4.89
N ASP A 57 -20.24 -3.33 5.95
CA ASP A 57 -20.87 -2.61 7.05
C ASP A 57 -21.49 -1.30 6.53
N MET A 58 -20.79 -0.56 5.65
CA MET A 58 -21.33 0.63 4.98
C MET A 58 -22.57 0.31 4.13
N LEU A 59 -22.50 -0.76 3.32
CA LEU A 59 -23.63 -1.22 2.50
C LEU A 59 -24.81 -1.74 3.35
N ALA A 60 -24.54 -2.23 4.56
CA ALA A 60 -25.53 -2.69 5.53
C ALA A 60 -26.16 -1.55 6.35
N GLY A 61 -25.78 -0.29 6.10
CA GLY A 61 -26.41 0.89 6.70
C GLY A 61 -25.53 1.66 7.68
N GLN A 62 -24.27 1.26 7.88
CA GLN A 62 -23.32 2.08 8.65
C GLN A 62 -23.11 3.43 7.97
N GLY A 63 -23.13 4.50 8.76
CA GLY A 63 -23.08 5.87 8.24
C GLY A 63 -21.80 6.18 7.46
N TRP A 64 -21.90 7.09 6.50
CA TRP A 64 -20.77 7.51 5.66
C TRP A 64 -19.55 7.96 6.49
N PHE A 65 -19.76 8.79 7.52
CA PHE A 65 -18.68 9.26 8.41
C PHE A 65 -18.36 8.30 9.56
N ASP A 66 -19.08 7.19 9.69
CA ASP A 66 -18.84 6.21 10.74
C ASP A 66 -17.83 5.18 10.27
N LEU A 67 -16.58 5.32 10.74
CA LEU A 67 -15.47 4.40 10.49
C LEU A 67 -15.24 3.44 11.66
N HIS A 68 -16.19 3.30 12.59
CA HIS A 68 -16.03 2.34 13.69
C HIS A 68 -16.12 0.90 13.16
N GLN A 69 -15.16 0.07 13.57
CA GLN A 69 -15.28 -1.37 13.43
C GLN A 69 -15.86 -1.93 14.73
N TYR A 70 -17.19 -2.00 14.80
CA TYR A 70 -17.88 -2.42 16.02
C TYR A 70 -17.61 -3.88 16.38
N ARG A 71 -17.30 -4.76 15.43
CA ARG A 71 -17.15 -6.21 15.65
C ARG A 71 -15.74 -6.63 16.07
N MET A 72 -14.80 -5.69 16.18
CA MET A 72 -13.42 -5.96 16.62
C MET A 72 -13.09 -5.18 17.90
N GLY A 73 -12.35 -5.80 18.82
CA GLY A 73 -11.97 -5.18 20.08
C GLY A 73 -12.98 -5.41 21.20
N PRO A 74 -12.79 -4.76 22.36
CA PRO A 74 -13.75 -4.75 23.46
C PRO A 74 -15.12 -4.17 23.04
N GLU A 75 -16.09 -4.19 23.96
CA GLU A 75 -17.39 -3.56 23.72
C GLU A 75 -17.23 -2.09 23.29
N GLY A 76 -17.90 -1.70 22.20
CA GLY A 76 -17.76 -0.40 21.54
C GLY A 76 -16.76 -0.37 20.37
N GLY A 77 -15.84 -1.34 20.28
CA GLY A 77 -14.85 -1.44 19.21
C GLY A 77 -13.90 -0.23 19.11
N PHE A 78 -13.44 0.09 17.90
CA PHE A 78 -12.54 1.22 17.67
C PHE A 78 -12.79 1.89 16.31
N VAL A 79 -12.32 3.14 16.15
CA VAL A 79 -12.40 3.90 14.89
C VAL A 79 -11.25 3.53 13.97
N MET A 80 -11.52 3.04 12.77
CA MET A 80 -10.50 2.79 11.76
C MET A 80 -9.88 4.09 11.23
N HIS A 81 -8.61 4.04 10.85
CA HIS A 81 -7.88 5.20 10.31
C HIS A 81 -8.04 5.38 8.78
N TRP A 82 -8.75 4.45 8.14
CA TRP A 82 -8.86 4.38 6.69
C TRP A 82 -9.89 5.36 6.12
N SER A 83 -9.67 5.71 4.85
CA SER A 83 -10.51 6.70 4.16
C SER A 83 -11.65 6.06 3.37
N ARG A 84 -12.84 6.66 3.44
CA ARG A 84 -14.00 6.34 2.57
C ARG A 84 -13.72 6.51 1.07
N LEU A 85 -12.63 7.18 0.70
CA LEU A 85 -12.21 7.32 -0.70
C LEU A 85 -11.92 5.98 -1.38
N VAL A 86 -11.55 4.94 -0.62
CA VAL A 86 -11.33 3.59 -1.15
C VAL A 86 -12.61 2.75 -1.04
N ASP A 87 -13.37 2.91 0.04
CA ASP A 87 -14.60 2.14 0.27
C ASP A 87 -15.69 2.47 -0.75
N ALA A 88 -15.85 3.75 -1.08
CA ALA A 88 -16.96 4.21 -1.90
C ALA A 88 -16.93 3.66 -3.34
N PRO A 89 -15.79 3.66 -4.05
CA PRO A 89 -15.68 2.97 -5.34
C PRO A 89 -15.97 1.48 -5.26
N LEU A 90 -15.51 0.78 -4.20
CA LEU A 90 -15.78 -0.64 -4.00
C LEU A 90 -17.27 -0.90 -3.81
N ALA A 91 -17.91 -0.15 -2.92
CA ALA A 91 -19.35 -0.20 -2.69
C ALA A 91 -20.14 0.09 -3.97
N ALA A 92 -19.72 1.08 -4.77
CA ALA A 92 -20.37 1.39 -6.04
C ALA A 92 -20.27 0.23 -7.05
N ILE A 93 -19.12 -0.43 -7.15
CA ILE A 93 -18.95 -1.61 -8.00
C ILE A 93 -19.85 -2.75 -7.51
N ILE A 94 -19.88 -3.00 -6.20
CA ILE A 94 -20.73 -4.06 -5.61
C ILE A 94 -22.21 -3.76 -5.88
N LEU A 95 -22.68 -2.53 -5.65
CA LEU A 95 -24.07 -2.15 -5.91
C LEU A 95 -24.44 -2.32 -7.39
N ALA A 96 -23.61 -1.82 -8.31
CA ALA A 96 -23.86 -1.95 -9.74
C ALA A 96 -23.85 -3.41 -10.20
N ALA A 97 -22.86 -4.20 -9.76
CA ALA A 97 -22.75 -5.60 -10.10
C ALA A 97 -23.88 -6.44 -9.48
N SER A 98 -24.33 -6.10 -8.27
CA SER A 98 -25.45 -6.78 -7.62
C SER A 98 -26.76 -6.53 -8.34
N ALA A 99 -26.99 -5.30 -8.83
CA ALA A 99 -28.15 -4.96 -9.64
C ALA A 99 -28.15 -5.71 -10.98
N LEU A 100 -26.97 -5.98 -11.57
CA LEU A 100 -26.85 -6.70 -12.84
C LEU A 100 -26.92 -8.22 -12.69
N THR A 101 -26.39 -8.77 -11.61
CA THR A 101 -26.25 -10.23 -11.41
C THR A 101 -27.31 -10.83 -10.49
N GLY A 102 -28.01 -10.03 -9.70
CA GLY A 102 -28.92 -10.49 -8.66
C GLY A 102 -28.25 -11.16 -7.45
N SER A 103 -26.91 -11.11 -7.35
CA SER A 103 -26.15 -11.80 -6.30
C SER A 103 -25.10 -10.90 -5.67
N MET A 104 -25.22 -10.62 -4.37
CA MET A 104 -24.21 -9.86 -3.63
C MET A 104 -22.87 -10.60 -3.55
N ALA A 105 -22.88 -11.93 -3.38
CA ALA A 105 -21.66 -12.71 -3.36
C ALA A 105 -20.89 -12.63 -4.69
N MET A 106 -21.60 -12.68 -5.82
CA MET A 106 -20.99 -12.49 -7.13
C MET A 106 -20.50 -11.05 -7.32
N ALA A 107 -21.25 -10.07 -6.84
CA ALA A 107 -20.88 -8.66 -6.91
C ALA A 107 -19.59 -8.34 -6.13
N GLU A 108 -19.42 -8.92 -4.94
CA GLU A 108 -18.17 -8.81 -4.17
C GLU A 108 -16.98 -9.44 -4.89
N ALA A 109 -17.17 -10.63 -5.50
CA ALA A 109 -16.11 -11.27 -6.29
C ALA A 109 -15.74 -10.42 -7.51
N ILE A 110 -16.74 -9.83 -8.19
CA ILE A 110 -16.52 -8.89 -9.29
C ILE A 110 -15.73 -7.66 -8.80
N ALA A 111 -16.08 -7.08 -7.65
CA ALA A 111 -15.35 -5.94 -7.09
C ALA A 111 -13.89 -6.29 -6.76
N GLN A 112 -13.65 -7.44 -6.14
CA GLN A 112 -12.32 -7.95 -5.81
C GLN A 112 -11.44 -8.21 -7.03
N VAL A 113 -12.01 -8.47 -8.21
CA VAL A 113 -11.25 -8.62 -9.45
C VAL A 113 -11.13 -7.30 -10.21
N LEU A 114 -12.24 -6.58 -10.37
CA LEU A 114 -12.35 -5.41 -11.22
C LEU A 114 -11.57 -4.23 -10.65
N TRP A 115 -11.69 -3.97 -9.35
CA TRP A 115 -11.05 -2.80 -8.74
C TRP A 115 -9.51 -2.84 -8.84
N PRO A 116 -8.82 -3.90 -8.39
CA PRO A 116 -7.36 -3.98 -8.53
C PRO A 116 -6.92 -3.98 -10.00
N SER A 117 -7.68 -4.63 -10.90
CA SER A 117 -7.38 -4.67 -12.34
C SER A 117 -7.46 -3.28 -13.00
N LEU A 118 -8.45 -2.47 -12.64
CA LEU A 118 -8.59 -1.10 -13.14
C LEU A 118 -7.42 -0.23 -12.65
N LEU A 119 -7.06 -0.33 -11.37
CA LEU A 119 -5.91 0.40 -10.83
C LEU A 119 -4.59 -0.06 -11.44
N PHE A 120 -4.42 -1.37 -11.69
CA PHE A 120 -3.27 -1.91 -12.41
C PHE A 120 -3.13 -1.30 -13.79
N CYS A 121 -4.23 -1.28 -14.56
CA CYS A 121 -4.25 -0.67 -15.89
C CYS A 121 -3.84 0.81 -15.82
N LEU A 122 -4.39 1.58 -14.87
CA LEU A 122 -4.04 2.98 -14.67
C LEU A 122 -2.58 3.17 -14.23
N ALA A 123 -2.06 2.33 -13.34
CA ALA A 123 -0.67 2.39 -12.89
C ALA A 123 0.31 2.12 -14.04
N VAL A 124 0.06 1.07 -14.83
CA VAL A 124 0.85 0.76 -16.04
C VAL A 124 0.75 1.91 -17.05
N PHE A 125 -0.45 2.44 -17.25
CA PHE A 125 -0.69 3.56 -18.13
C PHE A 125 0.13 4.80 -17.71
N PHE A 126 0.04 5.24 -16.45
CA PHE A 126 0.78 6.40 -15.98
C PHE A 126 2.29 6.17 -15.95
N THR A 127 2.75 4.95 -15.72
CA THR A 127 4.16 4.54 -15.83
C THR A 127 4.66 4.69 -17.27
N ALA A 128 3.91 4.18 -18.25
CA ALA A 128 4.24 4.33 -19.67
C ALA A 128 4.21 5.80 -20.09
N ARG A 129 3.25 6.58 -19.57
CA ARG A 129 3.18 8.02 -19.80
C ARG A 129 4.42 8.75 -19.28
N ALA A 130 4.84 8.42 -18.06
CA ALA A 130 6.03 8.99 -17.42
C ALA A 130 7.30 8.62 -18.19
N ALA A 131 7.46 7.35 -18.58
CA ALA A 131 8.57 6.88 -19.40
C ALA A 131 8.65 7.59 -20.76
N ARG A 132 7.50 7.79 -21.43
CA ARG A 132 7.44 8.56 -22.69
C ARG A 132 7.90 9.99 -22.47
N SER A 133 7.38 10.67 -21.44
CA SER A 133 7.74 12.06 -21.15
C SER A 133 9.21 12.21 -20.73
N PHE A 134 9.79 11.17 -20.13
CA PHE A 134 11.17 11.14 -19.67
C PHE A 134 12.21 10.86 -20.77
N ALA A 135 11.90 9.91 -21.67
CA ALA A 135 12.87 9.36 -22.64
C ALA A 135 12.32 9.14 -24.06
N GLY A 136 11.09 9.56 -24.35
CA GLY A 136 10.47 9.46 -25.67
C GLY A 136 9.75 8.14 -25.94
N VAL A 137 9.19 8.00 -27.15
CA VAL A 137 8.33 6.86 -27.54
C VAL A 137 9.01 5.49 -27.44
N GLY A 138 10.34 5.42 -27.64
CA GLY A 138 11.09 4.18 -27.57
C GLY A 138 11.06 3.50 -26.19
N ALA A 139 10.78 4.27 -25.13
CA ALA A 139 10.70 3.80 -23.75
C ALA A 139 9.30 3.26 -23.35
N VAL A 140 8.27 3.46 -24.18
CA VAL A 140 6.90 3.04 -23.86
C VAL A 140 6.77 1.53 -23.78
N LEU A 141 7.17 0.81 -24.83
CA LEU A 141 7.08 -0.66 -24.82
C LEU A 141 7.88 -1.28 -23.65
N PRO A 142 9.14 -0.88 -23.39
CA PRO A 142 9.84 -1.30 -22.18
C PRO A 142 9.05 -1.03 -20.90
N ALA A 143 8.51 0.17 -20.73
CA ALA A 143 7.74 0.53 -19.54
C ALA A 143 6.49 -0.33 -19.35
N ILE A 144 5.79 -0.68 -20.43
CA ILE A 144 4.67 -1.62 -20.38
C ILE A 144 5.15 -3.00 -19.94
N VAL A 145 6.20 -3.54 -20.56
CA VAL A 145 6.67 -4.92 -20.29
C VAL A 145 7.25 -5.05 -18.89
N ILE A 146 8.27 -4.26 -18.54
CA ILE A 146 8.94 -4.38 -17.23
C ILE A 146 8.09 -3.79 -16.10
N GLY A 147 7.25 -2.78 -16.39
CA GLY A 147 6.35 -2.18 -15.42
C GLY A 147 5.19 -3.09 -15.08
N ALA A 148 4.50 -3.68 -16.07
CA ALA A 148 3.43 -4.64 -15.81
C ALA A 148 3.95 -5.86 -15.04
N ALA A 149 5.12 -6.39 -15.43
CA ALA A 149 5.75 -7.48 -14.70
C ALA A 149 6.07 -7.08 -13.24
N ALA A 150 6.70 -5.93 -13.02
CA ALA A 150 7.02 -5.47 -11.67
C ALA A 150 5.77 -5.32 -10.80
N LEU A 151 4.73 -4.66 -11.30
CA LEU A 151 3.47 -4.44 -10.56
C LEU A 151 2.72 -5.75 -10.29
N HIS A 152 2.75 -6.71 -11.21
CA HIS A 152 2.14 -8.02 -11.01
C HIS A 152 2.83 -8.79 -9.89
N PHE A 153 4.17 -8.89 -9.93
CA PHE A 153 4.93 -9.64 -8.93
C PHE A 153 5.07 -8.94 -7.57
N ILE A 154 4.81 -7.63 -7.48
CA ILE A 154 4.67 -6.94 -6.19
C ILE A 154 3.41 -7.39 -5.44
N GLY A 155 2.36 -7.80 -6.15
CA GLY A 155 1.18 -8.42 -5.53
C GLY A 155 0.05 -7.46 -5.14
N ILE A 156 0.30 -6.17 -4.95
CA ILE A 156 -0.73 -5.20 -4.48
C ILE A 156 -1.90 -4.97 -5.45
N PHE A 157 -1.83 -5.50 -6.68
CA PHE A 157 -2.90 -5.43 -7.68
C PHE A 157 -3.52 -6.80 -8.01
N LEU A 158 -3.19 -7.85 -7.23
CA LEU A 158 -3.80 -9.16 -7.41
C LEU A 158 -5.31 -9.10 -7.09
N PRO A 159 -6.11 -10.03 -7.64
CA PRO A 159 -7.49 -10.19 -7.23
C PRO A 159 -7.61 -10.29 -5.70
N GLY A 160 -8.59 -9.62 -5.12
CA GLY A 160 -8.77 -9.59 -3.66
C GLY A 160 -7.91 -8.56 -2.92
N ALA A 161 -6.89 -7.96 -3.55
CA ALA A 161 -6.10 -6.89 -2.96
C ALA A 161 -6.89 -5.57 -2.93
N LEU A 162 -7.74 -5.41 -1.91
CA LEU A 162 -8.61 -4.26 -1.71
C LEU A 162 -7.98 -3.15 -0.89
N ASP A 163 -6.78 -3.38 -0.36
CA ASP A 163 -6.08 -2.43 0.48
C ASP A 163 -5.58 -1.17 -0.29
N HIS A 164 -5.27 -0.12 0.47
CA HIS A 164 -4.98 1.24 0.01
C HIS A 164 -3.70 1.40 -0.82
N HIS A 165 -2.74 0.47 -0.70
CA HIS A 165 -1.44 0.56 -1.38
C HIS A 165 -1.55 0.68 -2.91
N ASN A 166 -2.52 0.02 -3.55
CA ASN A 166 -2.72 0.09 -5.01
C ASN A 166 -3.21 1.46 -5.48
N VAL A 167 -4.14 2.08 -4.75
CA VAL A 167 -4.67 3.41 -5.02
C VAL A 167 -3.54 4.43 -4.89
N GLN A 168 -2.77 4.33 -3.81
CA GLN A 168 -1.68 5.25 -3.52
C GLN A 168 -0.55 5.20 -4.53
N LEU A 169 -0.10 4.01 -4.91
CA LEU A 169 0.92 3.86 -5.93
C LEU A 169 0.45 4.45 -7.27
N THR A 170 -0.80 4.15 -7.63
CA THR A 170 -1.42 4.65 -8.87
C THR A 170 -1.49 6.18 -8.88
N LEU A 171 -1.99 6.80 -7.80
CA LEU A 171 -2.10 8.25 -7.68
C LEU A 171 -0.73 8.94 -7.63
N THR A 172 0.24 8.36 -6.93
CA THR A 172 1.59 8.92 -6.85
C THR A 172 2.30 8.87 -8.21
N MET A 173 2.19 7.75 -8.93
CA MET A 173 2.70 7.62 -10.29
C MET A 173 1.97 8.55 -11.27
N ALA A 174 0.65 8.70 -11.13
CA ALA A 174 -0.14 9.65 -11.92
C ALA A 174 0.34 11.08 -11.70
N SER A 175 0.57 11.48 -10.44
CA SER A 175 1.09 12.80 -10.09
C SER A 175 2.45 13.07 -10.75
N LEU A 176 3.41 12.14 -10.64
CA LEU A 176 4.71 12.25 -11.31
C LEU A 176 4.56 12.36 -12.83
N SER A 177 3.75 11.48 -13.43
CA SER A 177 3.52 11.43 -14.88
C SER A 177 2.94 12.75 -15.42
N LEU A 178 1.95 13.30 -14.71
CA LEU A 178 1.33 14.58 -15.03
C LEU A 178 2.31 15.75 -14.88
N LEU A 179 3.18 15.74 -13.87
CA LEU A 179 4.22 16.77 -13.71
C LEU A 179 5.24 16.73 -14.84
N LEU A 180 5.59 15.55 -15.35
CA LEU A 180 6.46 15.42 -16.51
C LEU A 180 5.81 15.99 -17.78
N GLU A 181 4.47 15.98 -17.87
CA GLU A 181 3.70 16.56 -18.98
C GLU A 181 3.33 18.04 -18.79
N ALA A 182 3.42 18.58 -17.57
CA ALA A 182 2.93 19.91 -17.21
C ALA A 182 3.47 21.06 -18.09
N PRO A 183 4.73 21.07 -18.55
CA PRO A 183 5.21 22.08 -19.49
C PRO A 183 4.42 22.13 -20.82
N ALA A 184 3.90 20.98 -21.27
CA ALA A 184 3.13 20.86 -22.50
C ALA A 184 1.61 20.94 -22.27
N ARG A 185 1.12 20.64 -21.06
CA ARG A 185 -0.31 20.56 -20.73
C ARG A 185 -0.61 21.34 -19.46
N ARG A 186 -1.24 22.51 -19.63
CA ARG A 186 -1.51 23.46 -18.53
C ARG A 186 -2.28 22.84 -17.35
N TRP A 187 -3.28 22.02 -17.61
CA TRP A 187 -4.10 21.40 -16.57
C TRP A 187 -3.38 20.30 -15.79
N ALA A 188 -2.27 19.75 -16.31
CA ALA A 188 -1.64 18.57 -15.72
C ALA A 188 -1.05 18.86 -14.34
N ALA A 189 -0.53 20.08 -14.10
CA ALA A 189 -0.03 20.48 -12.79
C ALA A 189 -1.15 20.49 -11.73
N LEU A 190 -2.32 21.05 -12.07
CA LEU A 190 -3.50 21.07 -11.21
C LEU A 190 -3.94 19.64 -10.84
N ILE A 191 -4.04 18.76 -11.83
CA ILE A 191 -4.44 17.37 -11.59
C ILE A 191 -3.36 16.59 -10.83
N SER A 192 -2.08 16.90 -11.01
CA SER A 192 -1.02 16.33 -10.17
C SER A 192 -1.18 16.74 -8.70
N GLY A 193 -1.52 18.00 -8.41
CA GLY A 193 -1.85 18.46 -7.06
C GLY A 193 -3.04 17.71 -6.47
N LEU A 194 -4.09 17.48 -7.27
CA LEU A 194 -5.23 16.65 -6.91
C LEU A 194 -4.79 15.22 -6.55
N CYS A 195 -3.98 14.57 -7.38
CA CYS A 195 -3.48 13.21 -7.10
C CYS A 195 -2.65 13.16 -5.80
N ALA A 196 -1.83 14.19 -5.54
CA ALA A 196 -1.06 14.31 -4.31
C ALA A 196 -1.94 14.49 -3.07
N ALA A 197 -3.05 15.23 -3.19
CA ALA A 197 -4.02 15.38 -2.10
C ALA A 197 -4.78 14.09 -1.82
N LEU A 198 -5.25 13.41 -2.89
CA LEU A 198 -5.97 12.15 -2.75
C LEU A 198 -5.10 11.04 -2.17
N THR A 199 -3.84 10.90 -2.60
CA THR A 199 -2.97 9.85 -2.06
C THR A 199 -2.67 10.06 -0.58
N LEU A 200 -2.43 11.32 -0.16
CA LEU A 200 -2.25 11.68 1.25
C LEU A 200 -3.51 11.40 2.06
N ALA A 201 -4.68 11.67 1.49
CA ALA A 201 -5.96 11.44 2.15
C ALA A 201 -6.34 9.96 2.28
N VAL A 202 -5.86 9.12 1.36
CA VAL A 202 -6.07 7.68 1.40
C VAL A 202 -5.26 7.05 2.53
N GLY A 203 -4.04 7.52 2.78
CA GLY A 203 -3.19 7.02 3.86
C GLY A 203 -1.87 7.77 4.02
N MET A 204 -1.33 7.77 5.25
CA MET A 204 -0.23 8.63 5.67
C MET A 204 1.16 8.14 5.25
N GLU A 205 1.30 6.87 4.88
CA GLU A 205 2.52 6.27 4.36
C GLU A 205 3.02 6.94 3.07
N THR A 206 2.16 7.66 2.35
CA THR A 206 2.57 8.44 1.16
C THR A 206 2.98 9.88 1.45
N ALA A 207 2.86 10.35 2.70
CA ALA A 207 3.26 11.71 3.06
C ALA A 207 4.71 12.05 2.65
N PRO A 208 5.72 11.16 2.78
CA PRO A 208 7.07 11.44 2.28
C PRO A 208 7.13 11.67 0.77
N TYR A 209 6.32 10.97 -0.01
CA TYR A 209 6.28 11.11 -1.47
C TYR A 209 5.60 12.40 -1.89
N VAL A 210 4.49 12.75 -1.24
CA VAL A 210 3.78 14.02 -1.44
C VAL A 210 4.69 15.20 -1.10
N ALA A 211 5.39 15.12 0.04
CA ALA A 211 6.38 16.12 0.43
C ALA A 211 7.54 16.23 -0.57
N THR A 212 8.05 15.10 -1.06
CA THR A 212 9.12 15.06 -2.08
C THR A 212 8.66 15.74 -3.37
N ILE A 213 7.45 15.44 -3.85
CA ILE A 213 6.87 16.08 -5.04
C ILE A 213 6.74 17.59 -4.84
N GLY A 214 6.13 18.03 -3.73
CA GLY A 214 5.96 19.44 -3.40
C GLY A 214 7.29 20.19 -3.31
N ALA A 215 8.28 19.62 -2.62
CA ALA A 215 9.62 20.19 -2.50
C ALA A 215 10.32 20.29 -3.86
N CYS A 216 10.24 19.26 -4.71
CA CYS A 216 10.82 19.30 -6.05
C CYS A 216 10.23 20.43 -6.89
N ILE A 217 8.90 20.58 -6.89
CA ILE A 217 8.22 21.64 -7.65
C ILE A 217 8.61 23.03 -7.13
N ALA A 218 8.67 23.19 -5.80
CA ALA A 218 9.08 24.44 -5.17
C ALA A 218 10.53 24.81 -5.53
N LEU A 219 11.45 23.84 -5.52
CA LEU A 219 12.86 24.05 -5.89
C LEU A 219 13.03 24.29 -7.39
N LEU A 220 12.28 23.61 -8.26
CA LEU A 220 12.26 23.87 -9.70
C LEU A 220 11.85 25.32 -10.00
N PHE A 221 10.88 25.85 -9.26
CA PHE A 221 10.49 27.26 -9.34
C PHE A 221 11.63 28.23 -8.95
N VAL A 222 12.48 27.87 -7.99
CA VAL A 222 13.64 28.70 -7.60
C VAL A 222 14.63 28.81 -8.77
N VAL A 223 14.94 27.69 -9.42
CA VAL A 223 16.01 27.62 -10.43
C VAL A 223 15.58 27.98 -11.85
N ASP A 224 14.29 27.85 -12.20
CA ASP A 224 13.81 28.12 -13.56
C ASP A 224 12.65 29.15 -13.60
N PRO A 225 12.91 30.40 -14.04
CA PRO A 225 11.84 31.39 -14.24
C PRO A 225 10.89 31.06 -15.41
N GLY A 226 11.29 30.16 -16.33
CA GLY A 226 10.71 29.92 -17.65
C GLY A 226 9.38 29.16 -17.72
N GLY A 227 8.55 29.22 -16.69
CA GLY A 227 7.21 28.61 -16.67
C GLY A 227 6.89 27.81 -15.42
N GLU A 228 7.88 27.42 -14.63
CA GLU A 228 7.70 26.63 -13.40
C GLU A 228 6.84 27.33 -12.36
N HIS A 229 6.81 28.68 -12.33
CA HIS A 229 5.91 29.41 -11.45
C HIS A 229 4.43 29.06 -11.66
N ARG A 230 3.99 28.84 -12.92
CA ARG A 230 2.61 28.43 -13.21
C ARG A 230 2.36 26.99 -12.79
N ILE A 231 3.31 26.10 -13.03
CA ILE A 231 3.22 24.69 -12.64
C ILE A 231 3.13 24.58 -11.12
N ALA A 232 3.99 25.28 -10.38
CA ALA A 232 3.98 25.32 -8.93
C ALA A 232 2.67 25.90 -8.37
N ARG A 233 2.18 27.00 -8.98
CA ARG A 233 0.89 27.58 -8.61
C ARG A 233 -0.26 26.61 -8.81
N ASP A 234 -0.39 26.05 -9.99
CA ASP A 234 -1.53 25.21 -10.35
C ASP A 234 -1.49 23.89 -9.56
N PHE A 235 -0.30 23.31 -9.32
CA PHE A 235 -0.13 22.19 -8.38
C PHE A 235 -0.59 22.54 -6.97
N GLY A 236 -0.13 23.69 -6.43
CA GLY A 236 -0.51 24.13 -5.09
C GLY A 236 -2.02 24.35 -4.93
N LEU A 237 -2.67 24.93 -5.94
CA LEU A 237 -4.13 25.10 -5.97
C LEU A 237 -4.87 23.76 -6.01
N GLY A 238 -4.39 22.81 -6.82
CA GLY A 238 -4.99 21.47 -6.90
C GLY A 238 -4.85 20.71 -5.59
N PHE A 239 -3.67 20.79 -4.97
CA PHE A 239 -3.39 20.17 -3.68
C PHE A 239 -4.28 20.74 -2.57
N ALA A 240 -4.27 22.06 -2.36
CA ALA A 240 -5.08 22.69 -1.31
C ALA A 240 -6.59 22.53 -1.55
N GLY A 241 -7.06 22.74 -2.78
CA GLY A 241 -8.48 22.68 -3.10
C GLY A 241 -9.06 21.28 -2.90
N VAL A 242 -8.34 20.23 -3.30
CA VAL A 242 -8.80 18.85 -3.14
C VAL A 242 -8.65 18.39 -1.70
N SER A 243 -7.59 18.79 -0.99
CA SER A 243 -7.50 18.53 0.46
C SER A 243 -8.68 19.15 1.22
N ALA A 244 -9.13 20.36 0.85
CA ALA A 244 -10.33 20.96 1.42
C ALA A 244 -11.59 20.16 1.11
N LEU A 245 -11.79 19.76 -0.16
CA LEU A 245 -12.94 18.95 -0.57
C LEU A 245 -12.98 17.60 0.13
N VAL A 246 -11.84 16.93 0.27
CA VAL A 246 -11.75 15.66 0.97
C VAL A 246 -12.05 15.86 2.46
N PHE A 247 -11.46 16.87 3.09
CA PHE A 247 -11.71 17.14 4.51
C PHE A 247 -13.21 17.30 4.81
N VAL A 248 -13.93 18.11 4.03
CA VAL A 248 -15.37 18.30 4.24
C VAL A 248 -16.22 17.09 3.83
N SER A 249 -15.73 16.27 2.90
CA SER A 249 -16.51 15.13 2.39
C SER A 249 -16.24 13.83 3.12
N THR A 250 -15.11 13.66 3.82
CA THR A 250 -14.77 12.40 4.52
C THR A 250 -14.61 12.55 6.02
N ILE A 251 -14.48 13.77 6.56
CA ILE A 251 -14.33 14.00 8.01
C ILE A 251 -15.62 14.60 8.57
N PRO A 252 -16.24 13.98 9.60
CA PRO A 252 -17.47 14.50 10.17
C PRO A 252 -17.25 15.87 10.81
N PRO A 253 -18.23 16.79 10.76
CA PRO A 253 -18.11 18.12 11.36
C PRO A 253 -17.71 18.11 12.84
N SER A 254 -18.16 17.11 13.60
CA SER A 254 -17.80 16.92 15.02
C SER A 254 -16.31 16.62 15.24
N ALA A 255 -15.59 16.16 14.22
CA ALA A 255 -14.16 15.83 14.27
C ALA A 255 -13.27 16.89 13.61
N TRP A 256 -13.80 18.02 13.14
CA TRP A 256 -12.99 19.04 12.45
C TRP A 256 -11.93 19.71 13.33
N GLY A 257 -12.11 19.69 14.65
CA GLY A 257 -11.11 20.16 15.62
C GLY A 257 -10.13 19.08 16.08
N GLN A 258 -10.28 17.83 15.62
CA GLN A 258 -9.46 16.71 16.06
C GLN A 258 -8.23 16.55 15.16
N ALA A 259 -7.10 16.27 15.81
CA ALA A 259 -5.82 16.08 15.17
C ALA A 259 -5.41 14.61 15.30
N GLN A 260 -5.58 13.86 14.21
CA GLN A 260 -5.16 12.47 14.08
C GLN A 260 -3.91 12.41 13.19
N CYS A 261 -2.81 11.87 13.71
CA CYS A 261 -1.52 11.89 13.00
C CYS A 261 -1.35 10.71 12.03
N ASP A 262 -2.13 9.64 12.24
CA ASP A 262 -2.12 8.39 11.48
C ASP A 262 -3.20 8.33 10.38
N ALA A 263 -4.09 9.33 10.31
CA ALA A 263 -5.17 9.43 9.35
C ALA A 263 -5.29 10.86 8.80
N PHE A 264 -5.95 11.04 7.66
CA PHE A 264 -6.27 12.37 7.17
C PHE A 264 -7.22 13.08 8.14
N SER A 265 -6.78 14.20 8.71
CA SER A 265 -7.53 14.98 9.70
C SER A 265 -7.24 16.47 9.55
N ALA A 266 -7.60 17.28 10.56
CA ALA A 266 -7.35 18.71 10.57
C ALA A 266 -5.87 19.04 10.34
N VAL A 267 -4.95 18.23 10.85
CA VAL A 267 -3.49 18.46 10.73
C VAL A 267 -3.07 18.45 9.27
N GLN A 268 -3.38 17.37 8.56
CA GLN A 268 -3.00 17.15 7.17
C GLN A 268 -3.70 18.16 6.26
N PHE A 269 -4.97 18.46 6.53
CA PHE A 269 -5.70 19.50 5.82
C PHE A 269 -5.04 20.88 5.99
N VAL A 270 -4.74 21.31 7.21
CA VAL A 270 -4.11 22.61 7.48
C VAL A 270 -2.74 22.70 6.82
N VAL A 271 -1.91 21.65 6.96
CA VAL A 271 -0.60 21.56 6.30
C VAL A 271 -0.77 21.66 4.78
N ALA A 272 -1.70 20.92 4.19
CA ALA A 272 -1.93 20.93 2.74
C ALA A 272 -2.47 22.27 2.24
N ALA A 273 -3.38 22.90 2.99
CA ALA A 273 -3.93 24.20 2.67
C ALA A 273 -2.85 25.30 2.71
N ILE A 274 -2.06 25.36 3.79
CA ILE A 274 -0.96 26.33 3.92
C ILE A 274 0.11 26.08 2.85
N ALA A 275 0.56 24.84 2.68
CA ALA A 275 1.57 24.50 1.68
C ALA A 275 1.09 24.82 0.25
N GLY A 276 -0.11 24.40 -0.11
CA GLY A 276 -0.66 24.57 -1.45
C GLY A 276 -1.01 26.01 -1.79
N LEU A 277 -1.79 26.69 -0.93
CA LEU A 277 -2.16 28.10 -1.15
C LEU A 277 -0.95 29.02 -0.98
N GLY A 278 -0.06 28.72 -0.02
CA GLY A 278 1.18 29.46 0.17
C GLY A 278 2.09 29.36 -1.03
N LEU A 279 2.29 28.16 -1.60
CA LEU A 279 3.05 27.98 -2.84
C LEU A 279 2.39 28.74 -4.01
N ALA A 280 1.07 28.67 -4.14
CA ALA A 280 0.33 29.41 -5.17
C ALA A 280 0.47 30.93 -5.02
N ALA A 281 0.44 31.44 -3.79
CA ALA A 281 0.65 32.86 -3.50
C ALA A 281 2.09 33.30 -3.82
N VAL A 282 3.09 32.60 -3.29
CA VAL A 282 4.52 32.91 -3.50
C VAL A 282 4.87 32.93 -4.99
N THR A 283 4.33 32.00 -5.76
CA THR A 283 4.61 31.91 -7.21
C THR A 283 3.83 32.91 -8.06
N SER A 284 2.71 33.46 -7.55
CA SER A 284 1.89 34.45 -8.24
C SER A 284 2.33 35.90 -7.99
N LEU A 285 2.99 36.17 -6.87
CA LEU A 285 3.38 37.52 -6.46
C LEU A 285 4.69 37.97 -7.11
N LYS A 286 4.65 39.11 -7.82
CA LYS A 286 5.84 39.72 -8.47
C LYS A 286 6.96 40.03 -7.47
N VAL A 287 6.60 40.45 -6.25
CA VAL A 287 7.55 40.78 -5.17
C VAL A 287 8.38 39.55 -4.79
N SER A 288 7.75 38.38 -4.75
CA SER A 288 8.37 37.09 -4.40
C SER A 288 9.11 36.43 -5.57
N ASN A 289 8.74 36.75 -6.81
CA ASN A 289 9.23 36.06 -8.02
C ASN A 289 10.37 36.80 -8.77
N GLY A 290 10.82 37.95 -8.25
CA GLY A 290 11.77 38.83 -8.95
C GLY A 290 13.19 38.28 -9.13
N THR A 291 13.72 37.51 -8.16
CA THR A 291 15.06 36.89 -8.21
C THR A 291 15.05 35.52 -7.55
N ALA A 292 16.01 34.65 -7.87
CA ALA A 292 16.14 33.33 -7.25
C ALA A 292 16.27 33.41 -5.71
N GLY A 293 17.02 34.40 -5.20
CA GLY A 293 17.14 34.64 -3.76
C GLY A 293 15.80 35.01 -3.09
N ARG A 294 14.99 35.86 -3.73
CA ARG A 294 13.65 36.21 -3.21
C ARG A 294 12.69 35.03 -3.21
N ARG A 295 12.78 34.17 -4.23
CA ARG A 295 12.00 32.92 -4.28
C ARG A 295 12.38 32.00 -3.13
N LEU A 296 13.67 31.80 -2.91
CA LEU A 296 14.18 30.96 -1.83
C LEU A 296 13.78 31.50 -0.46
N ILE A 297 13.91 32.81 -0.22
CA ILE A 297 13.47 33.45 1.03
C ILE A 297 11.96 33.27 1.23
N SER A 298 11.15 33.49 0.19
CA SER A 298 9.69 33.36 0.29
C SER A 298 9.26 31.91 0.60
N LEU A 299 9.91 30.92 -0.02
CA LEU A 299 9.70 29.50 0.29
C LEU A 299 10.20 29.14 1.70
N GLY A 300 11.33 29.71 2.14
CA GLY A 300 11.85 29.54 3.49
C GLY A 300 10.90 30.09 4.55
N LEU A 301 10.31 31.26 4.31
CA LEU A 301 9.28 31.84 5.17
C LEU A 301 8.01 30.97 5.19
N LEU A 302 7.57 30.45 4.05
CA LEU A 302 6.44 29.52 3.99
C LEU A 302 6.72 28.25 4.81
N ALA A 303 7.91 27.67 4.68
CA ALA A 303 8.32 26.51 5.46
C ALA A 303 8.37 26.83 6.97
N LEU A 304 8.85 28.01 7.35
CA LEU A 304 8.85 28.48 8.73
C LEU A 304 7.42 28.62 9.29
N VAL A 305 6.50 29.22 8.53
CA VAL A 305 5.09 29.32 8.94
C VAL A 305 4.47 27.94 9.11
N LEU A 306 4.69 27.04 8.15
CA LEU A 306 4.17 25.68 8.21
C LEU A 306 4.71 24.93 9.44
N GLY A 307 6.03 25.00 9.68
CA GLY A 307 6.67 24.39 10.86
C GLY A 307 6.15 24.97 12.18
N ALA A 308 6.00 26.30 12.25
CA ALA A 308 5.46 26.98 13.43
C ALA A 308 4.00 26.58 13.70
N VAL A 309 3.17 26.48 12.66
CA VAL A 309 1.77 26.04 12.78
C VAL A 309 1.69 24.59 13.28
N VAL A 310 2.48 23.67 12.72
CA VAL A 310 2.50 22.28 13.17
C VAL A 310 2.98 22.20 14.62
N ALA A 311 4.07 22.88 14.98
CA ALA A 311 4.61 22.86 16.34
C ALA A 311 3.67 23.50 17.37
N ALA A 312 2.94 24.56 17.01
CA ALA A 312 2.06 25.27 17.93
C ALA A 312 0.67 24.63 18.06
N LEU A 313 0.08 24.15 16.95
CA LEU A 313 -1.29 23.64 16.94
C LEU A 313 -1.36 22.11 17.02
N PHE A 314 -0.34 21.40 16.54
CA PHE A 314 -0.33 19.95 16.43
C PHE A 314 0.97 19.29 16.95
N PRO A 315 1.50 19.71 18.13
CA PRO A 315 2.78 19.19 18.64
C PRO A 315 2.80 17.66 18.80
N GLN A 316 1.66 17.03 19.04
CA GLN A 316 1.52 15.58 19.14
C GLN A 316 1.90 14.83 17.85
N CYS A 317 1.78 15.47 16.68
CA CYS A 317 2.17 14.87 15.40
C CYS A 317 3.66 15.04 15.07
N LEU A 318 4.44 15.62 15.98
CA LEU A 318 5.91 15.62 15.90
C LEU A 318 6.53 14.36 16.53
N ALA A 319 5.76 13.61 17.32
CA ALA A 319 6.18 12.32 17.85
C ALA A 319 6.21 11.24 16.75
N ALA A 320 6.88 10.12 17.02
CA ALA A 320 6.86 8.98 16.11
C ALA A 320 5.41 8.47 15.92
N PRO A 321 5.02 7.98 14.72
CA PRO A 321 3.64 7.55 14.43
C PRO A 321 3.05 6.54 15.43
N TYR A 322 3.91 5.70 16.03
CA TYR A 322 3.54 4.68 17.01
C TYR A 322 4.00 5.02 18.43
N ALA A 323 4.28 6.29 18.74
CA ALA A 323 4.80 6.69 20.05
C ALA A 323 3.84 6.36 21.22
N ASN A 324 2.54 6.26 20.94
CA ASN A 324 1.52 5.91 21.94
C ASN A 324 1.19 4.41 21.95
N LEU A 325 1.87 3.59 21.12
CA LEU A 325 1.64 2.15 21.10
C LEU A 325 2.25 1.51 22.35
N ASP A 326 1.52 0.59 22.97
CA ASP A 326 2.02 -0.17 24.11
C ASP A 326 3.33 -0.91 23.74
N PRO A 327 4.39 -0.87 24.58
CA PRO A 327 5.66 -1.51 24.28
C PRO A 327 5.54 -3.01 23.99
N ARG A 328 4.58 -3.71 24.59
CA ARG A 328 4.34 -5.15 24.33
C ARG A 328 3.78 -5.36 22.94
N LEU A 329 2.87 -4.50 22.48
CA LEU A 329 2.35 -4.55 21.11
C LEU A 329 3.43 -4.20 20.10
N LYS A 330 4.35 -3.30 20.45
CA LYS A 330 5.52 -3.05 19.61
C LYS A 330 6.38 -4.32 19.48
N GLU A 331 6.78 -4.92 20.60
CA GLU A 331 7.69 -6.07 20.63
C GLU A 331 7.06 -7.33 20.02
N LEU A 332 5.82 -7.65 20.38
CA LEU A 332 5.17 -8.92 20.07
C LEU A 332 4.30 -8.88 18.80
N TRP A 333 4.09 -7.70 18.22
CA TRP A 333 3.30 -7.56 17.00
C TRP A 333 3.97 -6.65 15.97
N LEU A 334 4.13 -5.34 16.22
CA LEU A 334 4.62 -4.38 15.21
C LEU A 334 6.01 -4.75 14.66
N ASP A 335 6.93 -5.17 15.53
CA ASP A 335 8.29 -5.57 15.15
C ASP A 335 8.34 -6.92 14.41
N HIS A 336 7.20 -7.59 14.23
CA HIS A 336 7.02 -8.81 13.45
C HIS A 336 6.14 -8.60 12.20
N ILE A 337 5.71 -7.38 11.91
CA ILE A 337 5.05 -7.06 10.63
C ILE A 337 6.14 -6.95 9.56
N ASP A 338 6.10 -7.86 8.57
CA ASP A 338 7.10 -7.97 7.50
C ASP A 338 7.32 -6.64 6.74
N GLU A 339 6.24 -5.91 6.54
CA GLU A 339 6.23 -4.65 5.79
C GLU A 339 6.82 -3.46 6.56
N ALA A 340 6.75 -3.50 7.89
CA ALA A 340 7.24 -2.44 8.76
C ALA A 340 8.73 -2.61 9.14
N GLN A 341 9.35 -3.70 8.68
CA GLN A 341 10.77 -3.98 8.93
C GLN A 341 11.67 -2.97 8.23
N SER A 342 12.82 -2.69 8.82
CA SER A 342 13.89 -1.92 8.16
C SER A 342 14.69 -2.79 7.20
N LEU A 343 15.42 -2.16 6.27
CA LEU A 343 16.38 -2.84 5.40
C LEU A 343 17.39 -3.67 6.21
N PHE A 344 17.85 -3.16 7.35
CA PHE A 344 18.83 -3.84 8.19
C PHE A 344 18.25 -5.08 8.88
N SER A 345 16.98 -5.03 9.29
CA SER A 345 16.27 -6.18 9.85
C SER A 345 16.17 -7.30 8.82
N ILE A 346 15.67 -6.98 7.62
CA ILE A 346 15.57 -7.95 6.52
C ILE A 346 16.94 -8.48 6.07
N ALA A 347 17.97 -7.63 6.06
CA ALA A 347 19.32 -8.08 5.72
C ALA A 347 19.85 -9.15 6.68
N ALA A 348 19.44 -9.09 7.95
CA ALA A 348 19.83 -10.05 8.97
C ALA A 348 18.95 -11.32 8.96
N SER A 349 17.63 -11.17 8.79
CA SER A 349 16.68 -12.30 8.86
C SER A 349 16.47 -13.01 7.53
N GLU A 350 16.43 -12.28 6.42
CA GLU A 350 16.06 -12.76 5.09
C GLU A 350 16.95 -12.16 3.97
N PRO A 351 18.27 -12.41 3.99
CA PRO A 351 19.20 -11.78 3.04
C PRO A 351 18.87 -12.05 1.57
N ALA A 352 18.18 -13.15 1.26
CA ALA A 352 17.72 -13.46 -0.09
C ALA A 352 16.69 -12.43 -0.61
N SER A 353 15.77 -11.96 0.25
CA SER A 353 14.70 -11.05 -0.17
C SER A 353 15.20 -9.63 -0.46
N LEU A 354 16.42 -9.27 -0.01
CA LEU A 354 17.08 -8.01 -0.36
C LEU A 354 17.21 -7.82 -1.88
N ALA A 355 17.57 -8.88 -2.60
CA ALA A 355 17.77 -8.78 -4.05
C ALA A 355 16.47 -8.38 -4.75
N ALA A 356 15.36 -9.03 -4.37
CA ALA A 356 14.02 -8.80 -4.90
C ALA A 356 13.51 -7.38 -4.66
N ARG A 357 13.93 -6.75 -3.56
CA ARG A 357 13.40 -5.44 -3.12
C ARG A 357 14.30 -4.26 -3.49
N TYR A 358 15.62 -4.43 -3.54
CA TYR A 358 16.56 -3.31 -3.59
C TYR A 358 17.46 -3.26 -4.83
N VAL A 359 17.68 -4.35 -5.56
CA VAL A 359 18.59 -4.32 -6.74
C VAL A 359 18.02 -3.44 -7.86
N THR A 360 16.76 -3.65 -8.23
CA THR A 360 16.07 -2.85 -9.27
C THR A 360 16.15 -1.34 -9.00
N PRO A 361 15.74 -0.82 -7.83
CA PRO A 361 15.85 0.61 -7.55
C PRO A 361 17.30 1.10 -7.45
N LEU A 362 18.24 0.31 -6.91
CA LEU A 362 19.67 0.69 -6.88
C LEU A 362 20.25 0.88 -8.29
N VAL A 363 19.96 -0.04 -9.21
CA VAL A 363 20.38 0.09 -10.62
C VAL A 363 19.79 1.35 -11.23
N ALA A 364 18.50 1.62 -11.00
CA ALA A 364 17.86 2.84 -11.48
C ALA A 364 18.48 4.12 -10.90
N ILE A 365 18.81 4.14 -9.60
CA ILE A 365 19.49 5.26 -8.95
C ILE A 365 20.88 5.47 -9.55
N ALA A 366 21.65 4.40 -9.79
CA ALA A 366 22.96 4.49 -10.43
C ALA A 366 22.86 5.08 -11.85
N LEU A 367 21.85 4.66 -12.63
CA LEU A 367 21.59 5.23 -13.96
C LEU A 367 21.22 6.71 -13.89
N MET A 368 20.40 7.12 -12.91
CA MET A 368 20.09 8.53 -12.68
C MET A 368 21.34 9.33 -12.30
N ALA A 369 22.19 8.82 -11.41
CA ALA A 369 23.44 9.47 -11.03
C ALA A 369 24.40 9.65 -12.22
N LEU A 370 24.52 8.65 -13.09
CA LEU A 370 25.30 8.74 -14.32
C LEU A 370 24.73 9.80 -15.27
N ARG A 371 23.40 9.91 -15.35
CA ARG A 371 22.71 10.90 -16.20
C ARG A 371 22.94 12.33 -15.72
N LEU A 372 23.00 12.56 -14.41
CA LEU A 372 23.25 13.88 -13.81
C LEU A 372 24.66 14.44 -14.10
N ARG A 373 25.58 13.62 -14.63
CA ARG A 373 26.89 14.10 -15.14
C ARG A 373 26.77 14.85 -16.48
N GLY A 374 25.63 14.71 -17.17
CA GLY A 374 25.33 15.39 -18.42
C GLY A 374 24.55 16.70 -18.22
N PRO A 375 23.97 17.27 -19.29
CA PRO A 375 23.13 18.45 -19.18
C PRO A 375 21.89 18.15 -18.33
N TRP A 376 21.65 19.00 -17.34
CA TRP A 376 20.50 18.88 -16.45
C TRP A 376 19.19 19.09 -17.21
N ARG A 377 18.18 18.27 -16.87
CA ARG A 377 16.80 18.47 -17.31
C ARG A 377 15.88 18.42 -16.10
N ARG A 378 14.82 19.22 -16.13
CA ARG A 378 13.74 19.22 -15.13
C ARG A 378 13.22 17.81 -14.79
N GLN A 379 13.03 16.96 -15.81
CA GLN A 379 12.52 15.61 -15.64
C GLN A 379 13.45 14.73 -14.78
N ASP A 380 14.75 14.99 -14.83
CA ASP A 380 15.75 14.23 -14.07
C ASP A 380 15.62 14.51 -12.57
N SER A 381 15.30 15.77 -12.19
CA SER A 381 15.00 16.13 -10.80
C SER A 381 13.73 15.44 -10.28
N LEU A 382 12.64 15.45 -11.05
CA LEU A 382 11.37 14.85 -10.63
C LEU A 382 11.48 13.33 -10.44
N VAL A 383 12.00 12.61 -11.44
CA VAL A 383 12.15 11.15 -11.39
C VAL A 383 13.20 10.75 -10.35
N GLY A 384 14.34 11.44 -10.34
CA GLY A 384 15.46 11.13 -9.43
C GLY A 384 15.09 11.34 -7.97
N ALA A 385 14.49 12.48 -7.63
CA ALA A 385 14.12 12.77 -6.25
C ALA A 385 13.05 11.83 -5.71
N LEU A 386 12.02 11.52 -6.50
CA LEU A 386 10.96 10.60 -6.05
C LEU A 386 11.47 9.16 -5.91
N LEU A 387 12.33 8.71 -6.83
CA LEU A 387 12.98 7.39 -6.73
C LEU A 387 13.88 7.29 -5.49
N VAL A 388 14.71 8.30 -5.24
CA VAL A 388 15.59 8.33 -4.06
C VAL A 388 14.76 8.45 -2.78
N GLY A 389 13.72 9.29 -2.76
CA GLY A 389 12.80 9.40 -1.64
C GLY A 389 12.13 8.06 -1.31
N ALA A 390 11.62 7.37 -2.33
CA ALA A 390 11.06 6.03 -2.17
C ALA A 390 12.08 4.99 -1.70
N PHE A 391 13.33 5.08 -2.15
CA PHE A 391 14.40 4.21 -1.68
C PHE A 391 14.79 4.49 -0.22
N ILE A 392 14.80 5.76 0.21
CA ILE A 392 15.07 6.11 1.61
C ILE A 392 13.93 5.62 2.51
N VAL A 393 12.68 5.81 2.08
CA VAL A 393 11.53 5.25 2.79
C VAL A 393 11.60 3.73 2.83
N SER A 394 11.97 3.06 1.73
CA SER A 394 12.12 1.60 1.71
C SER A 394 13.21 1.11 2.66
N ALA A 395 14.32 1.84 2.76
CA ALA A 395 15.39 1.52 3.70
C ALA A 395 14.93 1.63 5.17
N TRP A 396 14.04 2.59 5.47
CA TRP A 396 13.42 2.76 6.79
C TRP A 396 12.36 1.69 7.06
N GLN A 397 11.45 1.47 6.10
CA GLN A 397 10.35 0.50 6.15
C GLN A 397 10.17 -0.15 4.79
N VAL A 398 10.28 -1.46 4.76
CA VAL A 398 10.37 -2.26 3.55
C VAL A 398 9.17 -2.10 2.62
N ARG A 399 7.97 -1.78 3.12
CA ARG A 399 6.81 -1.41 2.26
C ARG A 399 7.11 -0.31 1.24
N GLY A 400 8.05 0.60 1.53
CA GLY A 400 8.51 1.60 0.57
C GLY A 400 9.13 0.99 -0.70
N SER A 401 9.55 -0.28 -0.68
CA SER A 401 10.15 -0.95 -1.83
C SER A 401 9.19 -0.99 -3.02
N THR A 402 7.90 -1.17 -2.75
CA THR A 402 6.82 -1.15 -3.76
C THR A 402 6.86 0.11 -4.63
N PHE A 403 7.01 1.28 -4.00
CA PHE A 403 7.11 2.56 -4.69
C PHE A 403 8.45 2.70 -5.42
N SER A 404 9.56 2.34 -4.76
CA SER A 404 10.89 2.49 -5.34
C SER A 404 11.08 1.62 -6.60
N ILE A 405 10.56 0.39 -6.60
CA ILE A 405 10.57 -0.51 -7.77
C ILE A 405 9.73 0.07 -8.90
N ALA A 406 8.52 0.57 -8.61
CA ALA A 406 7.66 1.16 -9.62
C ALA A 406 8.29 2.42 -10.25
N PHE A 407 8.90 3.30 -9.46
CA PHE A 407 9.59 4.48 -10.00
C PHE A 407 10.87 4.13 -10.76
N ALA A 408 11.56 3.06 -10.39
CA ALA A 408 12.75 2.56 -11.07
C ALA A 408 12.46 2.16 -12.53
N VAL A 409 11.24 1.75 -12.84
CA VAL A 409 10.81 1.40 -14.21
C VAL A 409 11.08 2.54 -15.21
N ILE A 410 10.97 3.80 -14.79
CA ILE A 410 11.10 4.96 -15.68
C ILE A 410 12.53 5.07 -16.27
N PRO A 411 13.60 5.21 -15.47
CA PRO A 411 14.96 5.24 -16.00
C PRO A 411 15.42 3.90 -16.62
N LEU A 412 14.95 2.75 -16.11
CA LEU A 412 15.27 1.45 -16.70
C LEU A 412 14.69 1.30 -18.11
N SER A 413 13.45 1.75 -18.32
CA SER A 413 12.80 1.78 -19.64
C SER A 413 13.54 2.67 -20.63
N ALA A 414 14.06 3.81 -20.16
CA ALA A 414 14.91 4.69 -20.94
C ALA A 414 16.24 4.01 -21.33
N TRP A 415 16.82 3.26 -20.39
CA TRP A 415 18.06 2.52 -20.62
C TRP A 415 17.88 1.43 -21.67
N ILE A 416 16.82 0.63 -21.55
CA ILE A 416 16.41 -0.37 -22.54
C ILE A 416 16.20 0.29 -23.91
N ALA A 417 15.44 1.39 -23.98
CA ALA A 417 15.17 2.10 -25.22
C ALA A 417 16.46 2.56 -25.93
N SER A 418 17.43 3.08 -25.17
CA SER A 418 18.71 3.52 -25.72
C SER A 418 19.53 2.37 -26.32
N TRP A 419 19.48 1.18 -25.72
CA TRP A 419 20.16 -0.01 -26.25
C TRP A 419 19.44 -0.63 -27.44
N ARG A 420 18.10 -0.61 -27.44
CA ARG A 420 17.29 -1.02 -28.60
C ARG A 420 17.60 -0.15 -29.82
N GLU A 421 17.73 1.16 -29.61
CA GLU A 421 18.10 2.08 -30.68
C GLU A 421 19.51 1.79 -31.22
N ARG A 422 20.49 1.58 -30.33
CA ARG A 422 21.85 1.20 -30.72
C ARG A 422 21.88 -0.11 -31.51
N ALA A 423 21.13 -1.12 -31.08
CA ALA A 423 21.05 -2.41 -31.77
C ALA A 423 20.40 -2.28 -33.16
N ARG A 424 19.43 -1.36 -33.31
CA ARG A 424 18.80 -1.07 -34.61
C ARG A 424 19.77 -0.40 -35.59
N ILE A 425 20.57 0.57 -35.12
CA ILE A 425 21.54 1.29 -35.94
C ILE A 425 22.77 0.41 -36.25
N SER A 426 23.21 -0.40 -35.28
CA SER A 426 24.41 -1.23 -35.39
C SER A 426 24.17 -2.62 -34.79
N PRO A 427 23.67 -3.59 -35.58
CA PRO A 427 23.25 -4.91 -35.11
C PRO A 427 24.43 -5.87 -34.86
N ALA A 428 25.50 -5.39 -34.23
CA ALA A 428 26.64 -6.21 -33.83
C ALA A 428 26.23 -7.17 -32.69
N ARG A 429 26.76 -8.40 -32.70
CA ARG A 429 26.47 -9.42 -31.67
C ARG A 429 26.68 -8.89 -30.24
N SER A 430 27.74 -8.13 -30.01
CA SER A 430 28.06 -7.53 -28.71
C SER A 430 27.01 -6.51 -28.25
N VAL A 431 26.42 -5.74 -29.17
CA VAL A 431 25.35 -4.76 -28.87
C VAL A 431 24.06 -5.50 -28.54
N SER A 432 23.72 -6.55 -29.29
CA SER A 432 22.55 -7.39 -29.02
C SER A 432 22.64 -8.11 -27.68
N LEU A 433 23.82 -8.65 -27.33
CA LEU A 433 24.04 -9.29 -26.02
C LEU A 433 23.92 -8.28 -24.86
N ARG A 434 24.48 -7.07 -25.01
CA ARG A 434 24.33 -6.00 -24.01
C ARG A 434 22.88 -5.54 -23.89
N MET A 435 22.15 -5.43 -25.00
CA MET A 435 20.72 -5.13 -24.98
C MET A 435 19.93 -6.22 -24.22
N ALA A 436 20.21 -7.49 -24.47
CA ALA A 436 19.58 -8.60 -23.75
C ALA A 436 19.89 -8.54 -22.23
N ALA A 437 21.15 -8.31 -21.85
CA ALA A 437 21.54 -8.15 -20.46
C ALA A 437 20.81 -6.97 -19.78
N VAL A 438 20.66 -5.84 -20.49
CA VAL A 438 19.92 -4.67 -20.00
C VAL A 438 18.46 -4.99 -19.76
N TRP A 439 17.82 -5.77 -20.63
CA TRP A 439 16.45 -6.26 -20.39
C TRP A 439 16.37 -7.12 -19.14
N VAL A 440 17.24 -8.12 -19.01
CA VAL A 440 17.25 -9.06 -17.87
C VAL A 440 17.45 -8.32 -16.55
N VAL A 441 18.44 -7.42 -16.47
CA VAL A 441 18.74 -6.64 -15.25
C VAL A 441 17.59 -5.70 -14.86
N SER A 442 16.83 -5.21 -15.84
CA SER A 442 15.75 -4.24 -15.63
C SER A 442 14.42 -4.88 -15.21
N VAL A 443 14.28 -6.20 -15.32
CA VAL A 443 13.06 -6.92 -14.93
C VAL A 443 13.17 -7.30 -13.46
N ASN A 444 12.36 -6.67 -12.59
CA ASN A 444 12.39 -6.94 -11.16
C ASN A 444 12.19 -8.44 -10.81
N ALA A 445 11.33 -9.12 -11.58
CA ALA A 445 11.03 -10.54 -11.40
C ALA A 445 12.27 -11.45 -11.54
N VAL A 446 13.31 -11.02 -12.27
CA VAL A 446 14.58 -11.77 -12.34
C VAL A 446 15.25 -11.82 -10.97
N TRP A 447 15.26 -10.69 -10.25
CA TRP A 447 15.83 -10.61 -8.92
C TRP A 447 14.97 -11.31 -7.87
N ALA A 448 13.64 -11.24 -8.00
CA ALA A 448 12.72 -12.01 -7.17
C ALA A 448 12.87 -13.52 -7.37
N GLY A 449 12.97 -13.98 -8.62
CA GLY A 449 13.21 -15.38 -8.95
C GLY A 449 14.58 -15.87 -8.46
N ALA A 450 15.63 -15.05 -8.60
CA ALA A 450 16.95 -15.36 -8.07
C ALA A 450 16.96 -15.45 -6.53
N ALA A 451 16.23 -14.55 -5.85
CA ALA A 451 16.04 -14.59 -4.40
C ALA A 451 15.36 -15.89 -3.97
N ALA A 452 14.25 -16.26 -4.62
CA ALA A 452 13.49 -17.48 -4.33
C ALA A 452 14.29 -18.76 -4.62
N ALA A 453 15.09 -18.78 -5.70
CA ALA A 453 15.97 -19.91 -5.99
C ALA A 453 17.09 -20.05 -4.95
N THR A 454 17.57 -18.92 -4.41
CA THR A 454 18.61 -18.92 -3.38
C THR A 454 18.04 -19.41 -2.04
N SER A 455 16.85 -18.94 -1.64
CA SER A 455 16.20 -19.37 -0.40
C SER A 455 15.85 -20.86 -0.42
N SER A 456 15.32 -21.39 -1.53
CA SER A 456 15.00 -22.81 -1.66
C SER A 456 16.22 -23.72 -1.59
N VAL A 457 17.39 -23.28 -2.07
CA VAL A 457 18.67 -24.01 -1.90
C VAL A 457 19.15 -24.00 -0.45
N PHE A 458 18.95 -22.90 0.29
CA PHE A 458 19.29 -22.84 1.72
C PHE A 458 18.31 -23.65 2.59
N GLU A 459 17.03 -23.71 2.23
CA GLU A 459 16.00 -24.50 2.92
C GLU A 459 16.08 -25.99 2.59
N ALA A 460 16.44 -26.36 1.35
CA ALA A 460 16.70 -27.75 0.97
C ALA A 460 17.85 -28.38 1.78
N ASN A 461 18.74 -27.56 2.38
CA ASN A 461 19.77 -28.01 3.30
C ASN A 461 19.29 -28.12 4.77
N LYS A 462 18.04 -27.76 5.08
CA LYS A 462 17.49 -27.79 6.45
C LYS A 462 16.30 -28.73 6.65
N VAL A 463 15.56 -29.13 5.61
CA VAL A 463 14.48 -30.13 5.73
C VAL A 463 14.35 -30.95 4.43
N SER A 464 14.37 -32.27 4.54
CA SER A 464 13.99 -33.21 3.48
C SER A 464 12.51 -33.00 3.09
N VAL A 465 12.28 -32.60 1.85
CA VAL A 465 10.97 -32.26 1.29
C VAL A 465 10.06 -33.49 1.24
N GLU A 466 9.12 -33.57 2.18
CA GLU A 466 7.83 -34.22 1.93
C GLU A 466 7.01 -33.31 1.00
N ALA A 467 6.43 -33.92 -0.04
CA ALA A 467 5.63 -33.22 -1.03
C ALA A 467 4.51 -32.43 -0.32
N GLN A 468 4.54 -31.10 -0.44
CA GLN A 468 3.46 -30.24 0.04
C GLN A 468 2.16 -30.67 -0.61
N ASP A 469 1.27 -31.24 0.19
CA ASP A 469 -0.10 -31.48 -0.18
C ASP A 469 -0.75 -30.12 -0.45
N THR A 470 -1.15 -29.90 -1.70
CA THR A 470 -1.75 -28.64 -2.18
C THR A 470 -3.06 -28.29 -1.46
N ASP A 471 -3.62 -29.24 -0.69
CA ASP A 471 -4.82 -29.06 0.12
C ASP A 471 -4.55 -28.71 1.60
N SER A 472 -3.29 -28.56 2.03
CA SER A 472 -2.94 -28.22 3.42
C SER A 472 -2.94 -26.70 3.68
N ASP A 473 -3.76 -26.17 4.61
CA ASP A 473 -3.78 -24.75 5.01
C ASP A 473 -3.12 -24.56 6.39
N PRO A 474 -1.80 -24.79 6.52
CA PRO A 474 -1.18 -24.75 7.84
C PRO A 474 -1.28 -23.37 8.50
N SER A 475 -1.31 -22.30 7.71
CA SER A 475 -1.36 -20.91 8.20
C SER A 475 -2.76 -20.38 8.49
N CYS A 476 -3.82 -21.14 8.16
CA CYS A 476 -5.22 -20.79 8.40
C CYS A 476 -5.69 -19.55 7.64
N GLU A 477 -5.28 -19.41 6.38
CA GLU A 477 -5.53 -18.22 5.56
C GLU A 477 -6.68 -18.42 4.57
N ARG A 478 -7.09 -19.68 4.32
CA ARG A 478 -8.15 -19.97 3.36
C ARG A 478 -9.51 -19.67 3.95
N LYS A 479 -10.39 -19.12 3.10
CA LYS A 479 -11.81 -18.90 3.43
C LYS A 479 -12.50 -20.18 3.93
N ALA A 480 -12.19 -21.33 3.31
CA ALA A 480 -12.79 -22.61 3.67
C ALA A 480 -12.49 -23.04 5.12
N SER A 481 -11.33 -22.65 5.67
CA SER A 481 -10.91 -22.97 7.03
C SER A 481 -11.82 -22.35 8.10
N PHE A 482 -12.55 -21.28 7.77
CA PHE A 482 -13.49 -20.61 8.66
C PHE A 482 -14.94 -21.10 8.49
N ALA A 483 -15.22 -22.04 7.58
CA ALA A 483 -16.59 -22.48 7.28
C ALA A 483 -17.29 -23.14 8.48
N ALA A 484 -16.55 -23.87 9.32
CA ALA A 484 -17.10 -24.46 10.55
C ALA A 484 -17.46 -23.38 11.58
N LEU A 485 -16.59 -22.38 11.75
CA LEU A 485 -16.84 -21.22 12.61
C LEU A 485 -18.11 -20.49 12.18
N ALA A 486 -18.26 -20.21 10.89
CA ALA A 486 -19.40 -19.47 10.34
C ALA A 486 -20.77 -20.13 10.57
N ARG A 487 -20.82 -21.43 10.87
CA ARG A 487 -22.07 -22.15 11.18
C ARG A 487 -22.46 -22.12 12.66
N LEU A 488 -21.55 -21.69 13.54
CA LEU A 488 -21.83 -21.62 14.96
C LEU A 488 -22.63 -20.36 15.32
N PRO A 489 -23.41 -20.37 16.42
CA PRO A 489 -24.13 -19.19 16.88
C PRO A 489 -23.18 -18.02 17.13
N HIS A 490 -23.58 -16.81 16.70
CA HIS A 490 -22.74 -15.62 16.83
C HIS A 490 -22.35 -15.37 18.29
N THR A 491 -21.07 -15.09 18.49
CA THR A 491 -20.46 -14.80 19.78
C THR A 491 -19.13 -14.07 19.57
N THR A 492 -18.49 -13.67 20.66
CA THR A 492 -17.13 -13.14 20.65
C THR A 492 -16.12 -14.28 20.63
N VAL A 493 -15.16 -14.18 19.71
CA VAL A 493 -14.09 -15.16 19.51
C VAL A 493 -12.78 -14.61 20.08
N LEU A 494 -12.13 -15.37 20.95
CA LEU A 494 -10.72 -15.14 21.31
C LEU A 494 -9.83 -15.86 20.29
N ALA A 495 -9.02 -15.11 19.57
CA ALA A 495 -8.08 -15.61 18.57
C ALA A 495 -6.82 -14.73 18.55
N ILE A 496 -5.72 -15.25 18.02
CA ILE A 496 -4.53 -14.45 17.71
C ILE A 496 -4.88 -13.34 16.71
N SER A 497 -4.11 -12.25 16.68
CA SER A 497 -4.48 -11.05 15.94
C SER A 497 -4.62 -11.31 14.43
N ASN A 498 -3.76 -12.13 13.83
CA ASN A 498 -3.82 -12.45 12.40
C ASN A 498 -5.07 -13.23 11.96
N LEU A 499 -5.86 -13.77 12.89
CA LEU A 499 -7.16 -14.38 12.57
C LEU A 499 -8.33 -13.39 12.68
N GLY A 500 -8.09 -12.16 13.16
CA GLY A 500 -9.13 -11.17 13.41
C GLY A 500 -9.95 -10.84 12.16
N SER A 501 -9.30 -10.34 11.12
CA SER A 501 -9.95 -9.94 9.87
C SER A 501 -10.61 -11.09 9.13
N PRO A 502 -10.00 -12.29 8.97
CA PRO A 502 -10.69 -13.41 8.34
C PRO A 502 -11.89 -13.91 9.16
N ILE A 503 -11.86 -13.89 10.49
CA ILE A 503 -13.04 -14.20 11.32
C ILE A 503 -14.19 -13.23 10.98
N LEU A 504 -13.93 -11.92 10.90
CA LEU A 504 -14.96 -10.94 10.56
C LEU A 504 -15.47 -11.06 9.12
N ALA A 505 -14.55 -11.32 8.18
CA ALA A 505 -14.86 -11.41 6.76
C ALA A 505 -15.62 -12.69 6.38
N TYR A 506 -15.39 -13.79 7.10
CA TYR A 506 -15.93 -15.10 6.73
C TYR A 506 -16.98 -15.66 7.70
N SER A 507 -17.34 -14.90 8.75
CA SER A 507 -18.37 -15.30 9.71
C SER A 507 -19.17 -14.10 10.23
N GLY A 508 -20.23 -14.35 11.01
CA GLY A 508 -20.99 -13.32 11.72
C GLY A 508 -20.46 -13.01 13.13
N HIS A 509 -19.32 -13.57 13.53
CA HIS A 509 -18.76 -13.40 14.87
C HIS A 509 -18.14 -12.02 15.10
N ARG A 510 -17.87 -11.74 16.38
CA ARG A 510 -16.98 -10.66 16.84
C ARG A 510 -15.63 -11.26 17.21
N VAL A 511 -14.58 -10.46 17.22
CA VAL A 511 -13.22 -10.88 17.64
C VAL A 511 -12.57 -9.82 18.51
N PHE A 512 -11.72 -10.21 19.46
CA PHE A 512 -10.99 -9.21 20.27
C PHE A 512 -9.82 -8.58 19.55
N ALA A 513 -8.98 -9.40 18.94
CA ALA A 513 -7.71 -8.96 18.37
C ALA A 513 -7.78 -8.89 16.84
N GLY A 514 -6.97 -8.01 16.30
CA GLY A 514 -6.75 -7.83 14.87
C GLY A 514 -5.52 -6.93 14.70
N PRO A 515 -4.72 -7.07 13.64
CA PRO A 515 -3.41 -6.43 13.54
C PRO A 515 -3.54 -4.93 13.22
N TYR A 516 -4.11 -4.15 14.15
CA TYR A 516 -4.45 -2.75 13.96
C TYR A 516 -4.02 -1.92 15.15
N HIS A 517 -3.20 -0.89 14.90
CA HIS A 517 -2.60 -0.07 15.97
C HIS A 517 -3.60 0.78 16.75
N ARG A 518 -4.88 0.80 16.32
CA ARG A 518 -5.99 1.42 17.05
C ARG A 518 -6.76 0.43 17.93
N ASN A 519 -6.58 -0.88 17.76
CA ASN A 519 -7.20 -1.93 18.58
C ASN A 519 -6.36 -2.29 19.83
N ILE A 520 -5.69 -1.30 20.43
CA ILE A 520 -4.71 -1.52 21.51
C ILE A 520 -5.28 -2.38 22.64
N ALA A 521 -6.49 -2.05 23.11
CA ALA A 521 -7.11 -2.76 24.22
C ALA A 521 -7.46 -4.22 23.87
N GLY A 522 -7.96 -4.47 22.66
CA GLY A 522 -8.33 -5.81 22.20
C GLY A 522 -7.11 -6.71 22.05
N ASP A 523 -6.03 -6.18 21.46
CA ASP A 523 -4.79 -6.92 21.24
C ASP A 523 -4.07 -7.21 22.56
N LEU A 524 -4.04 -6.24 23.50
CA LEU A 524 -3.47 -6.47 24.83
C LEU A 524 -4.24 -7.55 25.61
N LEU A 525 -5.58 -7.54 25.57
CA LEU A 525 -6.39 -8.59 26.21
C LEU A 525 -6.12 -9.96 25.61
N ALA A 526 -5.95 -10.06 24.29
CA ALA A 526 -5.59 -11.33 23.65
C ALA A 526 -4.19 -11.79 24.07
N LEU A 527 -3.21 -10.89 24.13
CA LEU A 527 -1.86 -11.21 24.63
C LEU A 527 -1.89 -11.64 26.10
N ASP A 528 -2.65 -10.97 26.95
CA ASP A 528 -2.81 -11.33 28.37
C ASP A 528 -3.44 -12.71 28.53
N ALA A 529 -4.46 -13.03 27.72
CA ALA A 529 -5.08 -14.34 27.73
C ALA A 529 -4.12 -15.43 27.23
N PHE A 530 -3.39 -15.20 26.14
CA PHE A 530 -2.54 -16.23 25.53
C PHE A 530 -1.23 -16.48 26.25
N LEU A 531 -0.59 -15.43 26.77
CA LEU A 531 0.69 -15.53 27.48
C LEU A 531 0.51 -15.84 28.98
N GLY A 532 -0.67 -15.55 29.53
CA GLY A 532 -1.03 -15.80 30.93
C GLY A 532 -1.35 -17.27 31.23
N SER A 533 -1.85 -17.52 32.45
CA SER A 533 -2.31 -18.86 32.87
C SER A 533 -3.69 -19.20 32.28
N ALA A 534 -4.07 -20.47 32.31
CA ALA A 534 -5.41 -20.91 31.90
C ALA A 534 -6.53 -20.24 32.74
N ASP A 535 -6.29 -19.95 34.02
CA ASP A 535 -7.25 -19.26 34.89
C ASP A 535 -7.37 -17.77 34.56
N GLN A 536 -6.25 -17.13 34.19
CA GLN A 536 -6.27 -15.76 33.70
C GLN A 536 -7.03 -15.66 32.37
N ALA A 537 -6.76 -16.57 31.43
CA ALA A 537 -7.49 -16.68 30.16
C ALA A 537 -9.00 -16.88 30.39
N ARG A 538 -9.38 -17.74 31.35
CA ARG A 538 -10.78 -17.94 31.74
C ARG A 538 -11.42 -16.67 32.29
N THR A 539 -10.70 -15.94 33.13
CA THR A 539 -11.19 -14.68 33.73
C THR A 539 -11.45 -13.63 32.66
N ILE A 540 -10.51 -13.47 31.71
CA ILE A 540 -10.66 -12.57 30.57
C ILE A 540 -11.82 -13.01 29.67
N ALA A 541 -11.91 -14.31 29.38
CA ALA A 541 -13.00 -14.88 28.57
C ALA A 541 -14.38 -14.60 29.17
N ALA A 542 -14.52 -14.78 30.50
CA ALA A 542 -15.76 -14.50 31.21
C ALA A 542 -16.10 -13.01 31.26
N ALA A 543 -15.12 -12.15 31.55
CA ALA A 543 -15.31 -10.70 31.67
C ALA A 543 -15.75 -10.03 30.37
N HIS A 544 -15.40 -10.62 29.23
CA HIS A 544 -15.68 -10.06 27.90
C HIS A 544 -16.59 -10.95 27.04
N HIS A 545 -17.32 -11.87 27.66
CA HIS A 545 -18.34 -12.72 27.02
C HIS A 545 -17.83 -13.50 25.79
N VAL A 546 -16.64 -14.12 25.91
CA VAL A 546 -16.12 -15.04 24.90
C VAL A 546 -16.91 -16.33 24.92
N GLY A 547 -17.54 -16.70 23.81
CA GLY A 547 -18.18 -18.00 23.65
C GLY A 547 -17.31 -19.02 22.91
N LEU A 548 -16.33 -18.56 22.13
CA LEU A 548 -15.46 -19.42 21.33
C LEU A 548 -14.00 -19.00 21.39
N MET A 549 -13.10 -19.97 21.33
CA MET A 549 -11.68 -19.75 21.06
C MET A 549 -11.31 -20.41 19.74
N ALA A 550 -10.55 -19.70 18.91
CA ALA A 550 -10.03 -20.21 17.65
C ALA A 550 -8.52 -20.36 17.74
N LEU A 551 -8.03 -21.57 17.46
CA LEU A 551 -6.62 -21.90 17.46
C LEU A 551 -6.15 -22.23 16.05
N CYS A 552 -5.14 -21.52 15.58
CA CYS A 552 -4.36 -21.89 14.40
C CYS A 552 -2.96 -22.32 14.81
N ARG A 553 -2.65 -23.62 14.73
CA ARG A 553 -1.34 -24.15 15.17
C ARG A 553 -0.20 -23.76 14.25
N GLY A 554 -0.45 -23.68 12.94
CA GLY A 554 0.60 -23.43 11.97
C GLY A 554 0.90 -21.94 11.74
N SER A 555 0.07 -21.02 12.24
CA SER A 555 0.33 -19.58 12.20
C SER A 555 1.67 -19.22 12.85
N ALA A 556 2.42 -18.34 12.19
CA ALA A 556 3.70 -17.82 12.69
C ALA A 556 3.54 -17.07 14.01
N GLU A 557 2.45 -16.31 14.16
CA GLU A 557 2.13 -15.58 15.40
C GLU A 557 1.88 -16.56 16.56
N SER A 558 1.08 -17.60 16.36
CA SER A 558 0.85 -18.63 17.38
C SER A 558 2.15 -19.26 17.86
N LYS A 559 3.02 -19.64 16.92
CA LYS A 559 4.32 -20.25 17.22
C LYS A 559 5.23 -19.29 18.00
N MET A 560 5.29 -18.02 17.60
CA MET A 560 6.08 -16.99 18.26
C MET A 560 5.58 -16.76 19.69
N LEU A 561 4.27 -16.57 19.89
CA LEU A 561 3.68 -16.36 21.21
C LEU A 561 3.87 -17.59 22.13
N ALA A 562 3.72 -18.80 21.58
CA ALA A 562 3.96 -20.03 22.34
C ALA A 562 5.44 -20.20 22.73
N ALA A 563 6.38 -19.77 21.88
CA ALA A 563 7.80 -19.75 22.22
C ALA A 563 8.13 -18.69 23.29
N LYS A 564 7.46 -17.53 23.25
CA LYS A 564 7.63 -16.45 24.24
C LYS A 564 7.14 -16.85 25.64
N ALA A 565 6.03 -17.58 25.73
CA ALA A 565 5.48 -18.09 26.98
C ALA A 565 5.20 -19.60 26.89
N PRO A 566 6.22 -20.47 27.04
CA PRO A 566 6.06 -21.93 26.89
C PRO A 566 5.09 -22.59 27.89
N GLN A 567 4.86 -21.93 29.03
CA GLN A 567 3.87 -22.34 30.04
C GLN A 567 2.57 -21.53 29.97
N GLY A 568 2.47 -20.60 29.02
CA GLY A 568 1.28 -19.79 28.80
C GLY A 568 0.13 -20.63 28.23
N PHE A 569 -1.08 -20.11 28.39
CA PHE A 569 -2.31 -20.77 27.97
C PHE A 569 -2.28 -21.21 26.51
N LEU A 570 -1.82 -20.35 25.59
CA LEU A 570 -1.73 -20.70 24.16
C LEU A 570 -0.76 -21.86 23.90
N ALA A 571 0.43 -21.83 24.51
CA ALA A 571 1.42 -22.89 24.33
C ALA A 571 0.90 -24.25 24.84
N ARG A 572 0.21 -24.25 25.99
CA ARG A 572 -0.40 -25.45 26.58
C ARG A 572 -1.54 -25.97 25.69
N LEU A 573 -2.39 -25.09 25.16
CA LEU A 573 -3.46 -25.47 24.23
C LEU A 573 -2.88 -26.04 22.92
N MET A 574 -1.79 -25.45 22.42
CA MET A 574 -1.01 -25.96 21.28
C MET A 574 -0.32 -27.31 21.57
N GLN A 575 -0.14 -27.70 22.83
CA GLN A 575 0.35 -29.03 23.20
C GLN A 575 -0.79 -30.03 23.49
N GLY A 576 -2.05 -29.62 23.31
CA GLY A 576 -3.22 -30.46 23.56
C GLY A 576 -3.66 -30.49 25.03
N SER A 577 -3.08 -29.65 25.90
CA SER A 577 -3.58 -29.45 27.27
C SER A 577 -4.81 -28.54 27.21
N VAL A 578 -6.01 -29.12 27.12
CA VAL A 578 -7.28 -28.39 27.11
C VAL A 578 -7.81 -28.27 28.54
N PRO A 579 -8.00 -27.05 29.11
CA PRO A 579 -8.59 -26.86 30.42
C PRO A 579 -10.08 -27.27 30.48
N ASP A 580 -10.58 -27.62 31.66
CA ASP A 580 -11.95 -28.15 31.87
C ASP A 580 -13.10 -27.18 31.50
N TRP A 581 -12.79 -25.88 31.43
CA TRP A 581 -13.71 -24.82 31.02
C TRP A 581 -13.78 -24.63 29.49
N LEU A 582 -12.97 -25.37 28.73
CA LEU A 582 -13.03 -25.45 27.27
C LEU A 582 -13.53 -26.80 26.79
N GLU A 583 -14.45 -26.75 25.83
CA GLU A 583 -14.96 -27.94 25.15
C GLU A 583 -14.58 -27.91 23.67
N PRO A 584 -13.77 -28.86 23.18
CA PRO A 584 -13.43 -28.94 21.76
C PRO A 584 -14.67 -29.11 20.89
N VAL A 585 -14.77 -28.33 19.81
CA VAL A 585 -15.80 -28.53 18.80
C VAL A 585 -15.35 -29.69 17.90
N ALA A 586 -15.99 -30.86 18.07
CA ALA A 586 -15.56 -32.12 17.48
C ALA A 586 -15.28 -32.06 15.96
N GLU A 587 -16.10 -31.34 15.20
CA GLU A 587 -15.97 -31.18 13.74
C GLU A 587 -14.68 -30.45 13.31
N THR A 588 -14.06 -29.69 14.20
CA THR A 588 -12.88 -28.86 13.90
C THR A 588 -11.57 -29.48 14.37
N ARG A 589 -11.62 -30.66 15.02
CA ARG A 589 -10.43 -31.33 15.54
C ARG A 589 -9.51 -31.74 14.39
N GLY A 590 -8.26 -31.27 14.41
CA GLY A 590 -7.28 -31.55 13.36
C GLY A 590 -7.51 -30.77 12.06
N THR A 591 -8.50 -29.88 12.01
CA THR A 591 -8.63 -28.90 10.93
C THR A 591 -7.66 -27.73 11.16
N PRO A 592 -7.34 -26.92 10.14
CA PRO A 592 -6.48 -25.75 10.30
C PRO A 592 -6.86 -24.83 11.47
N VAL A 593 -8.16 -24.50 11.57
CA VAL A 593 -8.73 -23.67 12.63
C VAL A 593 -9.50 -24.57 13.60
N GLU A 594 -8.86 -24.92 14.72
CA GLU A 594 -9.50 -25.68 15.79
C GLU A 594 -10.34 -24.74 16.66
N LEU A 595 -11.58 -25.13 16.95
CA LEU A 595 -12.51 -24.34 17.76
C LEU A 595 -12.78 -24.99 19.11
N TYR A 596 -12.88 -24.16 20.15
CA TYR A 596 -13.22 -24.57 21.51
C TYR A 596 -14.35 -23.69 22.03
N ARG A 597 -15.42 -24.30 22.57
CA ARG A 597 -16.50 -23.59 23.27
C ARG A 597 -16.06 -23.27 24.69
N VAL A 598 -16.33 -22.05 25.13
CA VAL A 598 -16.18 -21.64 26.53
C VAL A 598 -17.43 -22.06 27.30
N ARG A 599 -17.25 -22.75 28.43
CA ARG A 599 -18.34 -23.27 29.28
C ARG A 599 -18.84 -22.29 30.32
#